data_AF-A0A7Y7J0J0-F1
#
_entry.id   AF-A0A7Y7J0J0-F1
#
_cell.length_a   1.000
_cell.length_b   1.000
_cell.length_c   1.000
_cell.angle_alpha   90.00
_cell.angle_beta   90.00
_cell.angle_gamma   90.00
#
_symmetry.space_group_name_H-M   'P 1'
#
loop_
_entity.id
_entity.type
_entity.pdbx_description
1 polymer ?
#
loop_
_entity_poly.entity_id
_entity_poly.type
_entity_poly.pdbx_seq_one_letter_code
_entity_poly.pdbx_strand_id
1 'polypeptide(L)'
;MTERADQMPEAARDLRARRLEMLGDLTEDAFRMWRHHPVTRAVLLFLMDYRDSVAQRMLEQWRAGTIVLAEEHEARGRAAVAAEIAELRWEAMMAFYGREAGDA
;
A
#
# COMPACT_ATOMS: atom_id res chain seq x y z
N MET A 1 27.26 13.35 -4.41
CA MET A 1 26.85 13.64 -3.02
C MET A 1 26.22 12.37 -2.48
N THR A 2 27.06 11.36 -2.22
CA THR A 2 26.69 9.93 -2.22
C THR A 2 27.23 9.26 -0.96
N GLU A 3 26.86 9.76 0.22
CA GLU A 3 27.42 9.30 1.51
C GLU A 3 26.35 8.77 2.49
N ARG A 4 25.13 8.43 2.03
CA ARG A 4 24.06 7.95 2.92
C ARG A 4 23.86 6.42 2.96
N ALA A 5 24.42 5.67 2.03
CA ALA A 5 24.25 4.20 2.00
C ALA A 5 25.22 3.47 2.95
N ASP A 6 26.38 4.08 3.25
CA ASP A 6 27.48 3.43 3.98
C ASP A 6 27.36 3.53 5.52
N GLN A 7 26.34 4.22 6.03
CA GLN A 7 26.07 4.41 7.47
C GLN A 7 24.81 3.71 7.97
N MET A 8 24.26 2.73 7.23
CA MET A 8 23.14 1.94 7.74
C MET A 8 23.64 0.92 8.79
N PRO A 9 22.95 0.78 9.94
CA PRO A 9 23.24 -0.27 10.89
C PRO A 9 23.18 -1.64 10.21
N GLU A 10 24.09 -2.56 10.55
CA GLU A 10 24.17 -3.91 9.97
C GLU A 10 22.82 -4.63 9.96
N ALA A 11 22.10 -4.59 11.09
CA ALA A 11 20.75 -5.16 11.20
C ALA A 11 19.73 -4.59 10.20
N ALA A 12 19.85 -3.30 9.85
CA ALA A 12 18.97 -2.67 8.86
C ALA A 12 19.34 -3.07 7.43
N ARG A 13 20.63 -3.31 7.16
CA ARG A 13 21.11 -3.87 5.88
C ARG A 13 20.62 -5.29 5.69
N ASP A 14 20.73 -6.13 6.72
CA ASP A 14 20.27 -7.53 6.70
C ASP A 14 18.77 -7.64 6.47
N LEU A 15 17.98 -6.79 7.15
CA LEU A 15 16.54 -6.75 6.95
C LEU A 15 16.17 -6.32 5.52
N ARG A 16 16.90 -5.36 4.96
CA ARG A 16 16.70 -4.94 3.56
C ARG A 16 17.06 -6.05 2.59
N ALA A 17 18.17 -6.75 2.81
CA ALA A 17 18.59 -7.89 1.98
C ALA A 17 17.53 -9.00 1.98
N ARG A 18 17.03 -9.39 3.15
CA ARG A 18 15.95 -10.40 3.27
C ARG A 18 14.67 -10.00 2.55
N ARG A 19 14.26 -8.73 2.66
CA ARG A 19 13.07 -8.21 1.94
C ARG A 19 13.25 -8.29 0.43
N LEU A 20 14.45 -7.96 -0.07
CA LEU A 20 14.76 -8.05 -1.51
C LEU A 20 14.85 -9.49 -2.00
N GLU A 21 15.37 -10.41 -1.18
CA GLU A 21 15.40 -11.84 -1.46
C GLU A 21 13.98 -12.42 -1.60
N MET A 22 13.07 -12.08 -0.68
CA MET A 22 11.66 -12.47 -0.77
C MET A 22 10.96 -11.97 -2.05
N LEU A 23 11.46 -10.88 -2.63
CA LEU A 23 10.95 -10.31 -3.88
C LEU A 23 11.67 -10.87 -5.11
N GLY A 24 12.73 -11.68 -4.94
CA GLY A 24 13.51 -12.28 -6.02
C GLY A 24 12.67 -13.12 -6.98
N ASP A 25 11.70 -13.87 -6.44
CA ASP A 25 10.86 -14.78 -7.20
C ASP A 25 9.54 -14.14 -7.67
N LEU A 26 9.32 -12.86 -7.35
CA LEU A 26 8.07 -12.19 -7.68
C LEU A 26 8.15 -11.66 -9.12
N THR A 27 7.31 -12.21 -9.99
CA THR A 27 7.16 -11.76 -11.38
C THR A 27 5.90 -10.92 -11.57
N GLU A 28 5.84 -10.11 -12.62
CA GLU A 28 4.62 -9.37 -12.97
C GLU A 28 3.43 -10.31 -13.22
N ASP A 29 3.68 -11.48 -13.84
CA ASP A 29 2.64 -12.48 -14.07
C ASP A 29 2.12 -13.08 -12.77
N ALA A 30 2.99 -13.36 -11.78
CA ALA A 30 2.57 -13.81 -10.46
C ALA A 30 1.72 -12.73 -9.76
N PHE A 31 2.09 -11.45 -9.89
CA PHE A 31 1.30 -10.34 -9.38
C PHE A 31 -0.06 -10.21 -10.06
N ARG A 32 -0.12 -10.34 -11.40
CA ARG A 32 -1.38 -10.33 -12.15
C ARG A 32 -2.27 -11.51 -11.74
N MET A 33 -1.70 -12.72 -11.64
CA MET A 33 -2.42 -13.90 -11.13
C MET A 33 -3.00 -13.65 -9.75
N TRP A 34 -2.20 -13.08 -8.83
CA TRP A 34 -2.67 -12.71 -7.50
C TRP A 34 -3.83 -11.71 -7.56
N ARG A 35 -3.72 -10.61 -8.35
CA ARG A 35 -4.80 -9.61 -8.49
C ARG A 35 -6.09 -10.20 -9.06
N HIS A 36 -5.99 -11.17 -9.97
CA HIS A 36 -7.15 -11.81 -10.59
C HIS A 36 -7.71 -13.00 -9.80
N HIS A 37 -6.97 -13.49 -8.79
CA HIS A 37 -7.43 -14.58 -7.93
C HIS A 37 -8.75 -14.21 -7.21
N PRO A 38 -9.76 -15.11 -7.15
CA PRO A 38 -11.08 -14.78 -6.62
C PRO A 38 -11.06 -14.23 -5.19
N VAL A 39 -10.23 -14.81 -4.32
CA VAL A 39 -10.10 -14.35 -2.93
C VAL A 39 -9.51 -12.94 -2.88
N THR A 40 -8.48 -12.67 -3.68
CA THR A 40 -7.87 -11.34 -3.75
C THR A 40 -8.87 -10.33 -4.27
N ARG A 41 -9.63 -10.66 -5.32
CA ARG A 41 -10.69 -9.76 -5.83
C ARG A 41 -11.73 -9.43 -4.77
N ALA A 42 -12.14 -10.40 -3.96
CA ALA A 42 -13.07 -10.16 -2.85
C ALA A 42 -12.46 -9.23 -1.79
N VAL A 43 -11.17 -9.39 -1.47
CA VAL A 43 -10.45 -8.51 -0.55
C VAL A 43 -10.32 -7.10 -1.12
N LEU A 44 -9.96 -6.95 -2.41
CA LEU A 44 -9.85 -5.64 -3.06
C LEU A 44 -11.21 -4.93 -3.11
N LEU A 45 -12.30 -5.66 -3.37
CA LEU A 45 -13.66 -5.12 -3.29
C LEU A 45 -14.00 -4.67 -1.87
N PHE A 46 -13.71 -5.49 -0.86
CA PHE A 46 -13.91 -5.12 0.54
C PHE A 46 -13.15 -3.83 0.91
N LEU A 47 -11.91 -3.63 0.41
CA LEU A 47 -11.16 -2.41 0.67
C LEU A 47 -11.83 -1.17 0.06
N MET A 48 -12.43 -1.30 -1.14
CA MET A 48 -13.22 -0.24 -1.75
C MET A 48 -14.49 0.07 -0.95
N ASP A 49 -15.23 -0.97 -0.55
CA ASP A 49 -16.43 -0.82 0.27
C ASP A 49 -16.10 -0.19 1.64
N TYR A 50 -14.97 -0.60 2.23
CA TYR A 50 -14.45 -0.03 3.47
C TYR A 50 -14.13 1.46 3.31
N ARG A 51 -13.41 1.86 2.26
CA ARG A 51 -13.16 3.28 1.94
C ARG A 51 -14.46 4.06 1.87
N ASP A 52 -15.45 3.56 1.14
CA ASP A 52 -16.73 4.24 0.94
C ASP A 52 -17.52 4.34 2.24
N SER A 53 -17.48 3.31 3.08
CA SER A 53 -18.08 3.33 4.42
C SER A 53 -17.45 4.40 5.33
N VAL A 54 -16.13 4.58 5.27
CA VAL A 54 -15.41 5.60 6.03
C VAL A 54 -15.80 6.99 5.54
N ALA A 55 -15.81 7.21 4.22
CA ALA A 55 -16.19 8.48 3.61
C ALA A 55 -17.64 8.87 3.94
N GLN A 56 -18.56 7.91 3.86
CA GLN A 56 -19.96 8.13 4.19
C GLN A 56 -20.13 8.54 5.66
N ARG A 57 -19.50 7.82 6.59
CA ARG A 57 -19.56 8.13 8.02
C ARG A 57 -19.00 9.53 8.33
N MET A 58 -17.89 9.91 7.70
CA MET A 58 -17.33 11.25 7.84
C MET A 58 -18.29 12.33 7.34
N LEU A 59 -18.94 12.09 6.18
CA LEU A 59 -19.92 13.02 5.63
C LEU A 59 -21.13 13.19 6.55
N GLU A 60 -21.58 12.10 7.18
CA GLU A 60 -22.66 12.12 8.17
C GLU A 60 -22.26 12.95 9.41
N GLN A 61 -21.06 12.74 9.94
CA GLN A 61 -20.52 13.53 11.07
C GLN A 61 -20.36 15.02 10.72
N TRP A 62 -19.89 15.31 9.51
CA TRP A 62 -19.76 16.69 9.01
C TRP A 62 -21.12 17.37 8.92
N ARG A 63 -22.13 16.69 8.34
CA ARG A 63 -23.51 17.21 8.27
C ARG A 63 -24.13 17.43 9.64
N ALA A 64 -23.82 16.58 10.61
CA ALA A 64 -24.29 16.70 11.99
C ALA A 64 -23.54 17.78 12.80
N GLY A 65 -22.45 18.36 12.26
CA GLY A 65 -21.60 19.30 12.99
C GLY A 65 -20.83 18.67 14.16
N THR A 66 -20.63 17.35 14.13
CA THR A 66 -20.01 16.57 15.20
C THR A 66 -18.60 16.09 14.87
N ILE A 67 -18.08 16.44 13.70
CA ILE A 67 -16.76 15.98 13.25
C ILE A 67 -15.63 16.63 14.06
N VAL A 68 -14.71 15.82 14.53
CA VAL A 68 -13.47 16.26 15.18
C VAL A 68 -12.33 16.22 14.15
N LEU A 69 -11.55 17.29 14.05
CA LEU A 69 -10.52 17.44 13.01
C LEU A 69 -9.47 16.32 13.02
N ALA A 70 -9.05 15.86 14.21
CA ALA A 70 -8.09 14.76 14.31
C ALA A 70 -8.66 13.45 13.76
N GLU A 71 -9.92 13.13 14.09
CA GLU A 71 -10.62 11.95 13.58
C GLU A 71 -10.84 12.03 12.07
N GLU A 72 -11.09 13.23 11.56
CA GLU A 72 -11.20 13.49 10.12
C GLU A 72 -9.88 13.13 9.40
N HIS A 73 -8.74 13.62 9.89
CA HIS A 73 -7.44 13.32 9.29
C HIS A 73 -7.12 11.83 9.30
N GLU A 74 -7.40 11.16 10.42
CA GLU A 74 -7.20 9.72 10.53
C GLU A 74 -8.09 8.96 9.54
N ALA A 75 -9.38 9.32 9.47
CA ALA A 75 -10.33 8.70 8.58
C ALA A 75 -9.96 8.90 7.10
N ARG A 76 -9.51 10.10 6.71
CA ARG A 76 -8.95 10.34 5.36
C ARG A 76 -7.74 9.45 5.09
N GLY A 77 -6.83 9.32 6.05
CA GLY A 77 -5.65 8.45 5.92
C GLY A 77 -6.03 6.98 5.69
N ARG A 78 -6.97 6.46 6.47
CA ARG A 78 -7.47 5.08 6.31
C ARG A 78 -8.15 4.87 4.95
N ALA A 79 -8.98 5.83 4.51
CA ALA A 79 -9.65 5.76 3.22
C ALA A 79 -8.64 5.81 2.05
N ALA A 80 -7.62 6.67 2.15
CA ALA A 80 -6.55 6.78 1.15
C ALA A 80 -5.76 5.46 1.03
N VAL A 81 -5.30 4.91 2.16
CA VAL A 81 -4.53 3.65 2.18
C VAL A 81 -5.35 2.49 1.60
N ALA A 82 -6.63 2.39 1.93
CA ALA A 82 -7.50 1.36 1.38
C ALA A 82 -7.60 1.46 -0.15
N ALA A 83 -7.73 2.68 -0.69
CA ALA A 83 -7.73 2.93 -2.14
C ALA A 83 -6.40 2.58 -2.79
N GLU A 84 -5.28 3.02 -2.20
CA GLU A 84 -3.92 2.74 -2.71
C GLU A 84 -3.63 1.23 -2.79
N ILE A 85 -4.06 0.46 -1.79
CA ILE A 85 -3.90 -1.01 -1.82
C ILE A 85 -4.80 -1.63 -2.89
N ALA A 86 -6.07 -1.20 -2.98
CA ALA A 86 -7.00 -1.71 -3.98
C ALA A 86 -6.50 -1.47 -5.42
N GLU A 87 -5.88 -0.31 -5.65
CA GLU A 87 -5.38 0.15 -6.93
C GLU A 87 -3.88 -0.11 -7.12
N LEU A 88 -3.25 -0.89 -6.23
CA LEU A 88 -1.81 -1.14 -6.27
C LEU A 88 -1.35 -1.66 -7.63
N ARG A 89 -0.32 -1.02 -8.18
CA ARG A 89 0.29 -1.34 -9.46
C ARG A 89 1.62 -2.06 -9.28
N TRP A 90 1.95 -2.95 -10.20
CA TRP A 90 3.23 -3.67 -10.20
C TRP A 90 4.41 -2.70 -10.19
N GLU A 91 4.36 -1.70 -11.07
CA GLU A 91 5.44 -0.74 -11.24
C GLU A 91 5.64 0.11 -9.99
N ALA A 92 4.53 0.48 -9.32
CA ALA A 92 4.58 1.23 -8.07
C ALA A 92 5.18 0.39 -6.93
N MET A 93 4.83 -0.90 -6.85
CA MET A 93 5.38 -1.82 -5.85
C MET A 93 6.89 -2.03 -6.07
N MET A 94 7.33 -2.26 -7.31
CA MET A 94 8.75 -2.45 -7.61
C MET A 94 9.56 -1.18 -7.37
N ALA A 95 9.04 -0.02 -7.77
CA ALA A 95 9.66 1.27 -7.50
C ALA A 95 9.85 1.53 -5.99
N PHE A 96 8.87 1.15 -5.15
CA PHE A 96 8.99 1.27 -3.69
C PHE A 96 10.16 0.47 -3.12
N TYR A 97 10.43 -0.72 -3.67
CA TYR A 97 11.57 -1.54 -3.28
C TYR A 97 12.88 -1.18 -4.00
N GLY A 98 12.86 -0.20 -4.90
CA GLY A 98 14.03 0.27 -5.64
C GLY A 98 14.49 -0.68 -6.75
N ARG A 99 13.57 -1.48 -7.31
CA ARG A 99 13.81 -2.29 -8.52
C ARG A 99 13.12 -1.65 -9.72
N GLU A 100 13.74 -1.72 -10.89
CA GLU A 100 13.07 -1.33 -12.13
C GLU A 100 12.04 -2.40 -12.52
N ALA A 101 10.89 -2.00 -13.05
CA ALA A 101 9.79 -2.91 -13.37
C ALA A 101 10.14 -3.96 -14.47
N GLY A 102 11.32 -3.86 -15.09
CA GLY A 102 11.83 -4.77 -16.12
C GLY A 102 13.04 -5.62 -15.71
N ASP A 103 13.43 -5.62 -14.43
CA ASP A 103 14.56 -6.45 -13.92
C ASP A 103 14.15 -7.91 -13.58
N ALA A 104 12.93 -8.32 -13.91
CA ALA A 104 12.37 -9.65 -13.61
C ALA A 104 12.16 -10.50 -14.87
#